data_AF-A0A540MK00-F1
#
_entry.id   AF-A0A540MK00-F1
#
_cell.length_a   1.000
_cell.length_b   1.000
_cell.length_c   1.000
_cell.angle_alpha   90.00
_cell.angle_beta   90.00
_cell.angle_gamma   90.00
#
_symmetry.space_group_name_H-M   'P 1'
#
loop_
_entity.id
_entity.type
_entity.pdbx_description
1 polymer ?
#
loop_
_entity_poly.entity_id
_entity_poly.type
_entity_poly.pdbx_seq_one_letter_code
_entity_poly.pdbx_strand_id
1 'polypeptide(L)'
;MFGGHHQLYQWNDKYYVSFIDDFTKFTWICPLCYKSQVQLVFEKFYAFIKNHFKANVKYFQFDGGGEYVSLKFKKFLATNGIIHLVSCPYILQQME
;
A
#
# COMPACT_ATOMS: atom_id res chain seq x y z
N MET A 1 31.05 -33.59 7.62
CA MET A 1 30.67 -33.07 8.94
C MET A 1 29.46 -32.16 8.74
N PHE A 2 28.33 -32.56 9.29
CA PHE A 2 27.08 -31.82 9.24
C PHE A 2 27.16 -30.57 10.14
N GLY A 3 26.52 -29.48 9.73
CA GLY A 3 26.24 -28.37 10.64
C GLY A 3 26.26 -26.96 10.04
N GLY A 4 25.68 -26.75 8.86
CA GLY A 4 25.28 -25.39 8.47
C GLY A 4 23.84 -25.18 8.91
N HIS A 5 23.61 -24.42 9.97
CA HIS A 5 22.27 -23.99 10.38
C HIS A 5 21.56 -23.30 9.21
N HIS A 6 20.73 -24.04 8.47
CA HIS A 6 19.70 -23.44 7.64
C HIS A 6 18.65 -22.89 8.60
N GLN A 7 18.84 -21.63 9.04
CA GLN A 7 17.72 -20.84 9.47
C GLN A 7 16.84 -20.65 8.24
N LEU A 8 15.83 -21.50 8.10
CA LEU A 8 14.70 -21.20 7.23
C LEU A 8 14.11 -19.91 7.81
N TYR A 9 14.36 -18.78 7.16
CA TYR A 9 13.58 -17.57 7.42
C TYR A 9 12.13 -17.95 7.14
N GLN A 10 11.38 -18.31 8.18
CA GLN A 10 9.94 -18.46 8.10
C GLN A 10 9.39 -17.06 7.83
N TRP A 11 9.20 -16.78 6.55
CA TRP A 11 8.59 -15.56 6.05
C TRP A 11 7.12 -15.59 6.46
N ASN A 12 6.83 -15.13 7.68
CA ASN A 12 5.51 -15.22 8.29
C ASN A 12 4.63 -14.05 7.81
N ASP A 13 4.46 -13.94 6.50
CA ASP A 13 3.67 -12.88 5.88
C ASP A 13 2.20 -13.26 5.88
N LYS A 14 1.55 -12.93 7.00
CA LYS A 14 0.13 -13.21 7.24
C LYS A 14 -0.81 -12.22 6.56
N TYR A 15 -0.26 -11.12 6.04
CA TYR A 15 -1.04 -10.05 5.44
C TYR A 15 -0.44 -9.67 4.09
N TYR A 16 -1.25 -9.05 3.25
CA TYR A 16 -0.78 -8.38 2.04
C TYR A 16 -1.57 -7.10 1.84
N VAL A 17 -1.00 -6.18 1.08
CA VAL A 17 -1.71 -5.02 0.54
C VAL A 17 -1.69 -5.08 -0.98
N SER A 18 -2.83 -4.76 -1.58
CA SER A 18 -2.98 -4.64 -3.04
C SER A 18 -3.11 -3.17 -3.43
N PHE A 19 -2.22 -2.69 -4.28
CA PHE A 19 -2.38 -1.40 -4.96
C PHE A 19 -2.90 -1.64 -6.36
N ILE A 20 -3.99 -0.98 -6.71
CA ILE A 20 -4.66 -1.16 -8.01
C ILE A 20 -4.58 0.17 -8.74
N ASP A 21 -4.03 0.16 -9.94
CA ASP A 21 -4.13 1.29 -10.85
C ASP A 21 -5.51 1.28 -11.53
N ASP A 22 -6.27 2.36 -11.36
CA ASP A 22 -7.66 2.41 -11.83
C ASP A 22 -7.77 2.41 -13.36
N PHE A 23 -6.78 2.96 -14.08
CA PHE A 23 -6.83 3.05 -15.54
C PHE A 23 -6.48 1.71 -16.20
N THR A 24 -5.34 1.13 -15.84
CA THR A 24 -4.83 -0.11 -16.46
C THR A 24 -5.37 -1.37 -15.81
N LYS A 25 -5.99 -1.25 -14.63
CA LYS A 25 -6.34 -2.36 -13.74
C LYS A 25 -5.14 -3.20 -13.30
N PHE A 26 -3.92 -2.71 -13.52
CA PHE A 26 -2.71 -3.37 -13.04
C PHE A 26 -2.70 -3.39 -11.51
N THR A 27 -2.39 -4.54 -10.93
CA THR A 27 -2.42 -4.74 -9.48
C THR A 27 -1.04 -5.17 -8.97
N TRP A 28 -0.51 -4.41 -8.01
CA TRP A 28 0.70 -4.79 -7.27
C TRP A 28 0.29 -5.41 -5.93
N ILE A 29 0.74 -6.64 -5.69
CA ILE A 29 0.55 -7.33 -4.40
C ILE A 29 1.86 -7.24 -3.62
N CYS A 30 1.78 -6.67 -2.42
CA CYS A 30 2.93 -6.51 -1.53
C CYS A 30 2.71 -7.35 -0.26
N PRO A 31 3.55 -8.36 0.00
CA PRO A 31 3.53 -9.13 1.25
C PRO A 31 3.84 -8.26 2.46
N LEU A 32 3.20 -8.56 3.61
CA LEU A 32 3.37 -7.84 4.87
C LEU A 32 3.44 -8.82 6.05
N CYS A 33 4.39 -8.60 6.95
CA CYS A 33 4.43 -9.29 8.24
C CYS A 33 3.37 -8.75 9.21
N TYR A 34 3.10 -7.43 9.16
CA TYR A 34 2.14 -6.73 10.02
C TYR A 34 1.35 -5.68 9.25
N LYS A 35 0.05 -5.50 9.57
CA LYS A 35 -0.79 -4.44 8.98
C LYS A 35 -0.24 -3.02 9.15
N SER A 36 0.52 -2.76 10.22
CA SER A 36 1.15 -1.45 10.46
C SER A 36 2.24 -1.10 9.44
N GLN A 37 2.75 -2.06 8.65
CA GLN A 37 3.77 -1.83 7.63
C GLN A 37 3.24 -1.20 6.34
N VAL A 38 1.91 -1.14 6.18
CA VAL A 38 1.25 -0.60 4.98
C VAL A 38 1.76 0.78 4.60
N GLN A 39 1.91 1.69 5.56
CA GLN A 39 2.43 3.04 5.30
C GLN A 39 3.83 2.97 4.66
N LEU A 40 4.75 2.19 5.23
CA LEU A 40 6.13 2.09 4.75
C LEU A 40 6.19 1.45 3.36
N VAL A 41 5.33 0.46 3.11
CA VAL A 41 5.22 -0.16 1.79
C VAL A 41 4.65 0.81 0.76
N PHE A 42 3.65 1.62 1.12
CA PHE A 42 3.12 2.65 0.23
C PHE A 42 4.17 3.72 -0.12
N GLU A 43 4.96 4.21 0.85
CA GLU A 43 6.01 5.20 0.58
C GLU A 43 7.04 4.65 -0.43
N LYS A 44 7.42 3.37 -0.31
CA LYS A 44 8.30 2.69 -1.28
C LYS A 44 7.63 2.52 -2.64
N PHE A 45 6.36 2.11 -2.66
CA PHE A 45 5.57 1.96 -3.87
C PHE A 45 5.45 3.29 -4.63
N TYR A 46 5.15 4.38 -3.93
CA TYR A 46 5.09 5.72 -4.50
C TYR A 46 6.41 6.13 -5.16
N ALA A 47 7.54 5.92 -4.48
CA ALA A 47 8.86 6.19 -5.05
C ALA A 47 9.15 5.33 -6.30
N PHE A 48 8.73 4.06 -6.29
CA PHE A 48 8.84 3.16 -7.44
C PHE A 48 8.02 3.68 -8.63
N ILE A 49 6.76 4.07 -8.43
CA ILE A 49 5.91 4.65 -9.48
C ILE A 49 6.56 5.91 -10.08
N LYS A 50 7.06 6.80 -9.22
CA LYS A 50 7.70 8.05 -9.63
C LYS A 50 8.96 7.82 -10.46
N ASN A 51 9.78 6.84 -10.09
CA ASN A 51 11.05 6.58 -10.78
C ASN A 51 10.88 5.75 -12.05
N HIS A 52 10.13 4.65 -11.99
CA HIS A 52 10.06 3.70 -13.10
C HIS A 52 9.05 4.10 -14.17
N PHE A 53 7.94 4.72 -13.77
CA PHE A 53 6.88 5.12 -14.71
C PHE A 53 6.90 6.61 -15.02
N LYS A 54 7.77 7.39 -14.35
CA LYS A 54 7.82 8.85 -14.43
C LYS A 54 6.44 9.48 -14.19
N ALA A 55 5.63 8.83 -13.35
CA ALA A 55 4.25 9.18 -13.07
C ALA A 55 4.11 9.63 -11.61
N ASN A 56 3.14 10.49 -11.34
CA ASN A 56 2.81 10.88 -9.97
C ASN A 56 1.42 10.36 -9.61
N VAL A 57 1.29 9.76 -8.43
CA VAL A 57 -0.01 9.34 -7.89
C VAL A 57 -0.80 10.59 -7.52
N LYS A 58 -1.96 10.81 -8.14
CA LYS A 58 -2.81 11.99 -7.88
C LYS A 58 -3.83 11.72 -6.78
N TYR A 59 -4.44 10.55 -6.83
CA TYR A 59 -5.48 10.12 -5.90
C TYR A 59 -5.07 8.80 -5.28
N PHE A 60 -5.29 8.66 -3.97
CA PHE A 60 -5.10 7.41 -3.24
C PHE A 60 -6.37 7.08 -2.48
N GLN A 61 -7.04 6.00 -2.89
CA GLN A 61 -8.27 5.52 -2.26
C GLN A 61 -7.99 4.34 -1.33
N PHE A 62 -8.55 4.37 -0.12
CA PHE A 62 -8.50 3.27 0.83
C PHE A 62 -9.85 3.13 1.56
N ASP A 63 -10.07 2.02 2.25
CA ASP A 63 -11.35 1.64 2.90
C ASP A 63 -11.62 2.33 4.25
N GLY A 64 -10.73 3.22 4.68
CA GLY A 64 -10.80 3.84 6.02
C GLY A 64 -10.22 2.99 7.14
N GLY A 65 -9.57 1.85 6.85
CA GLY A 65 -8.84 1.05 7.83
C GLY A 65 -7.85 1.88 8.63
N GLY A 66 -7.79 1.67 9.94
CA GLY A 66 -7.02 2.49 10.90
C GLY A 66 -5.53 2.62 10.54
N GLU A 67 -4.97 1.65 9.82
CA GLU A 67 -3.61 1.65 9.28
C GLU A 67 -3.30 2.85 8.35
N TYR A 68 -4.32 3.43 7.71
CA TYR A 68 -4.18 4.58 6.80
C TYR A 68 -4.56 5.92 7.45
N VAL A 69 -4.92 5.92 8.73
CA VAL A 69 -5.42 7.11 9.45
C VAL A 69 -4.30 7.85 10.19
N SER A 70 -3.07 7.33 10.16
CA SER A 70 -1.93 7.94 10.88
C SER A 70 -1.67 9.36 10.38
N LEU A 71 -1.40 10.29 11.31
CA LEU A 71 -1.07 11.68 10.99
C LEU A 71 0.18 11.76 10.09
N LYS A 72 1.14 10.85 10.30
CA LYS A 72 2.35 10.74 9.50
C LYS A 72 2.02 10.41 8.04
N PHE A 73 1.10 9.47 7.81
CA PHE A 73 0.69 9.09 6.47
C PHE A 73 -0.06 10.23 5.77
N LYS A 74 -1.00 10.87 6.46
CA LYS A 74 -1.70 12.05 5.92
C LYS A 74 -0.73 13.17 5.53
N LYS A 75 0.28 13.44 6.37
CA LYS A 75 1.33 14.43 6.08
C LYS A 75 2.15 14.04 4.85
N PHE A 76 2.50 12.76 4.71
CA PHE A 76 3.22 12.26 3.54
C PHE A 76 2.40 12.49 2.25
N LEU A 77 1.11 12.13 2.25
CA LEU A 77 0.23 12.35 1.10
C LEU A 77 0.13 13.83 0.73
N ALA A 78 -0.14 14.70 1.72
CA ALA A 78 -0.23 16.13 1.51
C ALA A 78 1.07 16.74 0.95
N THR A 79 2.22 16.33 1.48
CA THR A 79 3.55 16.82 1.03
C THR A 79 3.85 16.42 -0.42
N ASN A 80 3.33 15.28 -0.87
CA ASN A 80 3.49 14.80 -2.24
C ASN A 80 2.33 15.22 -3.17
N GLY A 81 1.40 16.06 -2.67
CA GLY A 81 0.25 16.53 -3.44
C GLY A 81 -0.77 15.43 -3.78
N ILE A 82 -0.81 14.36 -3.00
CA ILE A 82 -1.71 13.22 -3.21
C ILE A 82 -3.02 13.49 -2.45
N ILE A 83 -4.13 13.44 -3.17
CA ILE A 83 -5.47 13.56 -2.61
C ILE A 83 -5.88 12.18 -2.09
N HIS A 84 -6.26 12.10 -0.82
CA HIS A 84 -6.73 10.84 -0.23
C HIS A 84 -8.25 10.75 -0.28
N LEU A 85 -8.76 9.60 -0.70
CA LEU A 85 -10.18 9.28 -0.75
C LEU A 85 -10.45 8.14 0.22
N VAL A 86 -11.46 8.30 1.07
CA VAL A 86 -11.90 7.24 1.96
C VAL A 86 -13.17 6.64 1.39
N SER A 87 -13.14 5.35 1.10
CA SER A 87 -14.30 4.62 0.62
C SER A 87 -15.27 4.48 1.79
N CYS A 88 -16.37 5.22 1.78
CA CYS A 88 -17.49 4.90 2.67
C CYS A 88 -18.03 3.52 2.27
N PRO A 89 -18.20 2.57 3.21
CA PRO A 89 -18.61 1.20 2.90
C PRO A 89 -20.00 1.08 2.25
N TYR A 90 -20.73 2.18 2.08
CA TYR A 90 -22.12 2.18 1.61
C TYR A 90 -22.35 2.85 0.24
N ILE A 91 -21.43 3.67 -0.30
CA ILE A 91 -21.77 4.55 -1.44
C ILE A 91 -21.31 3.99 -2.80
N LEU A 92 -20.31 3.11 -2.85
CA LEU A 92 -19.79 2.61 -4.13
C LEU A 92 -20.68 1.54 -4.80
N GLN A 93 -21.58 0.89 -4.06
CA GLN A 93 -22.43 -0.19 -4.60
C GLN A 93 -23.71 0.33 -5.30
N GLN A 94 -23.96 1.64 -5.29
CA GLN A 94 -25.21 2.22 -5.83
C GLN A 94 -24.98 3.17 -7.01
N MET A 95 -23.76 3.19 -7.55
CA MET A 95 -23.37 3.98 -8.73
C MET A 95 -23.06 3.10 -9.95
N GLU A 96 -23.29 1.79 -9.87
CA GLU A 96 -23.39 0.89 -11.04
C GLU A 96 -24.82 0.84 -11.56
#